data_AF-A0A2P5XMS5-F1
#
_entry.id   AF-A0A2P5XMS5-F1
#
_cell.length_a   1.000
_cell.length_b   1.000
_cell.length_c   1.000
_cell.angle_alpha   90.00
_cell.angle_beta   90.00
_cell.angle_gamma   90.00
#
_symmetry.space_group_name_H-M   'P 1'
#
loop_
_entity.id
_entity.type
_entity.pdbx_description
1 polymer ?
#
loop_
_entity_poly.entity_id
_entity_poly.type
_entity_poly.pdbx_seq_one_letter_code
_entity_poly.pdbx_strand_id
1 'polypeptide(L)'
;MDASALNSPDLQRFLNQEKEKAMVNEMVAKLTSVCWDKCITSTPGNKFSSSESACLSNCAQRYMDLTLIIMKRVEMDDISPIGVSRAP
;
A
#
# COMPACT_ATOMS: atom_id res chain seq x y z
N MET A 1 8.80 -23.50 -21.62
CA MET A 1 9.43 -22.29 -21.06
C MET A 1 10.37 -22.77 -19.97
N ASP A 2 11.68 -22.58 -20.13
CA ASP A 2 12.68 -23.05 -19.17
C ASP A 2 12.62 -22.22 -17.87
N ALA A 3 12.17 -22.84 -16.78
CA ALA A 3 12.06 -22.21 -15.47
C ALA A 3 13.42 -21.72 -14.91
N SER A 4 14.52 -22.25 -15.44
CA SER A 4 15.90 -21.89 -15.08
C SER A 4 16.23 -20.42 -15.33
N ALA A 5 15.60 -19.78 -16.32
CA ALA A 5 15.81 -18.37 -16.63
C ALA A 5 15.26 -17.44 -15.53
N LEU A 6 14.24 -17.87 -14.77
CA LEU A 6 13.67 -17.14 -13.63
C LEU A 6 14.63 -17.06 -12.44
N ASN A 7 15.61 -17.95 -12.38
CA ASN A 7 16.59 -18.01 -11.29
C ASN A 7 17.87 -17.20 -11.56
N SER A 8 17.93 -16.46 -12.67
CA SER A 8 19.06 -15.55 -12.92
C SER A 8 19.07 -14.43 -11.86
N PRO A 9 20.22 -14.16 -11.20
CA PRO A 9 20.31 -13.12 -10.17
C PRO A 9 19.95 -11.72 -10.71
N ASP A 10 20.26 -11.43 -11.98
CA ASP A 10 19.89 -10.16 -12.61
C ASP A 10 18.38 -10.03 -12.79
N LEU A 11 17.71 -11.11 -13.20
CA LEU A 11 16.25 -11.13 -13.34
C LEU A 11 15.57 -11.02 -11.97
N GLN A 12 16.06 -11.71 -10.95
CA GLN A 12 15.54 -11.57 -9.59
C GLN A 12 15.66 -10.13 -9.08
N ARG A 13 16.80 -9.47 -9.33
CA ARG A 13 16.99 -8.07 -8.96
C ARG A 13 16.00 -7.16 -9.69
N PHE A 14 15.83 -7.36 -10.99
CA PHE A 14 14.85 -6.61 -11.78
C PHE A 14 13.42 -6.81 -11.27
N LEU A 15 13.01 -8.06 -11.02
CA LEU A 15 11.68 -8.39 -10.50
C LEU A 15 11.43 -7.76 -9.13
N ASN A 16 12.43 -7.76 -8.24
CA ASN A 16 12.30 -7.11 -6.93
C ASN A 16 12.11 -5.59 -7.06
N GLN A 17 12.85 -4.94 -7.95
CA GLN A 17 12.70 -3.51 -8.23
C GLN A 17 11.32 -3.18 -8.80
N GLU A 18 10.83 -3.96 -9.76
CA GLU A 18 9.51 -3.75 -10.34
C GLU A 18 8.39 -4.04 -9.34
N LYS A 19 8.57 -5.04 -8.47
CA LYS A 19 7.65 -5.32 -7.37
C LYS A 19 7.57 -4.13 -6.40
N GLU A 20 8.70 -3.54 -6.01
CA GLU A 20 8.72 -2.36 -5.14
C GLU A 20 7.98 -1.18 -5.78
N LYS A 21 8.26 -0.89 -7.06
CA LYS A 21 7.54 0.16 -7.81
C LYS A 21 6.04 -0.10 -7.88
N ALA A 22 5.64 -1.34 -8.17
CA ALA A 22 4.23 -1.72 -8.24
C ALA A 22 3.51 -1.51 -6.90
N MET A 23 4.15 -1.90 -5.79
CA MET A 23 3.61 -1.68 -4.43
C MET A 23 3.44 -0.19 -4.12
N VAL A 24 4.44 0.65 -4.44
CA VAL A 24 4.35 2.10 -4.25
C VAL A 24 3.23 2.71 -5.11
N ASN A 25 3.12 2.30 -6.37
CA ASN A 25 2.06 2.77 -7.26
C ASN A 25 0.66 2.40 -6.76
N GLU A 26 0.49 1.17 -6.26
CA GLU A 26 -0.76 0.74 -5.66
C GLU A 26 -1.09 1.57 -4.41
N MET A 27 -0.12 1.80 -3.53
CA MET A 27 -0.28 2.62 -2.34
C MET A 27 -0.70 4.06 -2.70
N VAL A 28 -0.04 4.68 -3.69
CA VAL A 28 -0.40 6.02 -4.19
C VAL A 28 -1.82 6.03 -4.72
N ALA A 29 -2.20 5.06 -5.57
CA ALA A 29 -3.54 4.99 -6.13
C ALA A 29 -4.62 4.84 -5.04
N LYS A 30 -4.36 4.02 -4.02
CA LYS A 30 -5.28 3.85 -2.87
C LYS A 30 -5.41 5.13 -2.05
N LEU A 31 -4.29 5.77 -1.71
CA LEU A 31 -4.28 7.06 -1.00
C LEU A 31 -5.06 8.12 -1.78
N THR A 32 -4.80 8.24 -3.08
CA THR A 32 -5.49 9.20 -3.95
C THR A 32 -7.00 8.96 -3.94
N SER A 33 -7.46 7.71 -4.16
CA SER A 33 -8.89 7.39 -4.16
C SER A 33 -9.53 7.67 -2.80
N VAL A 34 -8.97 7.14 -1.71
CA VAL A 34 -9.55 7.26 -0.36
C VAL A 34 -9.61 8.72 0.09
N CYS A 35 -8.54 9.47 -0.14
CA CYS A 35 -8.49 10.87 0.29
C CYS A 35 -9.31 11.79 -0.62
N TRP A 36 -9.44 11.47 -1.91
CA TRP A 36 -10.36 12.17 -2.79
C TRP A 36 -11.80 12.05 -2.28
N ASP A 37 -12.28 10.82 -2.05
CA ASP A 37 -13.66 10.56 -1.62
C ASP A 37 -14.00 11.22 -0.26
N LYS A 38 -13.00 11.38 0.61
CA LYS A 38 -13.17 12.00 1.93
C LYS A 38 -13.09 13.52 1.93
N CYS A 39 -12.20 14.09 1.12
CA CYS A 39 -11.86 15.50 1.21
C CYS A 39 -12.46 16.36 0.11
N ILE A 40 -12.82 15.78 -1.03
CA ILE A 40 -13.33 16.50 -2.20
C ILE A 40 -14.82 16.19 -2.35
N THR A 41 -15.66 17.03 -1.74
CA THR A 41 -17.12 16.87 -1.70
C THR A 41 -17.84 17.63 -2.81
N SER A 42 -17.11 18.43 -3.57
CA SER A 42 -17.59 19.22 -4.70
C SER A 42 -16.47 19.33 -5.72
N THR A 43 -16.79 19.69 -6.95
CA THR A 43 -15.76 19.89 -7.98
C THR A 43 -14.77 20.97 -7.51
N PRO A 44 -13.48 20.62 -7.32
CA PRO A 44 -12.49 21.59 -6.87
C PRO A 44 -12.24 22.63 -7.96
N GLY A 45 -11.84 23.84 -7.56
CA GLY A 45 -11.40 24.86 -8.51
C GLY A 45 -10.04 24.53 -9.14
N ASN A 46 -9.40 25.52 -9.77
CA ASN A 46 -8.05 25.36 -10.35
C ASN A 46 -6.96 25.01 -9.32
N LYS A 47 -7.27 25.12 -8.03
CA LYS A 47 -6.42 24.80 -6.89
C LYS A 47 -7.30 24.28 -5.76
N PHE A 48 -6.73 23.45 -4.91
CA PHE A 48 -7.35 23.12 -3.63
C PHE A 48 -7.43 24.36 -2.75
N SER A 49 -8.56 24.53 -2.09
CA SER A 49 -8.74 25.46 -0.98
C SER A 49 -7.85 25.07 0.20
N SER A 50 -7.70 25.97 1.16
CA SER A 50 -6.93 25.71 2.38
C SER A 50 -7.52 24.54 3.20
N SER A 51 -8.85 24.41 3.23
CA SER A 51 -9.53 23.32 3.93
C SER A 51 -9.34 21.97 3.22
N GLU A 52 -9.43 21.92 1.90
CA GLU A 52 -9.16 20.71 1.12
C GLU A 52 -7.70 20.26 1.28
N SER A 53 -6.75 21.20 1.18
CA SER A 53 -5.32 20.92 1.34
C SER A 53 -4.99 20.38 2.74
N ALA A 54 -5.58 20.98 3.79
CA ALA A 54 -5.45 20.49 5.15
C ALA A 54 -6.09 19.11 5.32
N CYS A 55 -7.28 18.87 4.74
CA CYS A 55 -7.93 17.57 4.79
C CYS A 55 -7.08 16.49 4.13
N LEU A 56 -6.60 16.72 2.90
CA LEU A 56 -5.79 15.77 2.14
C LEU A 56 -4.51 15.39 2.89
N SER A 57 -3.81 16.39 3.46
CA SER A 57 -2.61 16.15 4.26
C SER A 57 -2.89 15.28 5.49
N ASN A 58 -3.96 15.59 6.22
CA ASN A 58 -4.36 14.79 7.38
C ASN A 58 -4.81 13.38 6.98
N CYS A 59 -5.59 13.25 5.90
CA CYS A 59 -6.07 11.97 5.39
C CYS A 59 -4.90 11.04 5.04
N ALA A 60 -3.93 11.53 4.26
CA ALA A 60 -2.78 10.73 3.85
C ALA A 60 -1.96 10.27 5.07
N GLN A 61 -1.68 11.18 6.01
CA GLN A 61 -0.95 10.84 7.24
C GLN A 61 -1.69 9.77 8.06
N ARG A 62 -3.00 9.98 8.33
CA ARG A 62 -3.81 9.03 9.11
C ARG A 62 -3.94 7.67 8.43
N TYR A 63 -4.05 7.63 7.10
CA TYR A 63 -4.12 6.38 6.35
C TYR A 63 -2.81 5.59 6.47
N MET A 64 -1.66 6.25 6.30
CA MET A 64 -0.36 5.61 6.47
C MET A 64 -0.14 5.12 7.90
N ASP A 65 -0.44 5.96 8.91
CA ASP A 65 -0.31 5.60 10.32
C ASP A 65 -1.13 4.35 10.64
N LEU A 66 -2.40 4.31 10.21
CA LEU A 66 -3.28 3.16 10.41
C LEU A 66 -2.79 1.92 9.68
N THR A 67 -2.35 2.08 8.42
CA THR A 67 -1.83 0.97 7.62
C THR A 67 -0.63 0.33 8.30
N LEU A 68 0.33 1.12 8.81
CA LEU A 68 1.49 0.61 9.54
C LEU A 68 1.10 -0.09 10.85
N ILE A 69 0.11 0.44 11.58
CA ILE A 69 -0.39 -0.20 12.80
C ILE A 69 -1.03 -1.55 12.49
N ILE A 70 -1.87 -1.62 11.44
CA ILE A 70 -2.51 -2.85 11.01
C ILE A 70 -1.48 -3.86 10.52
N MET A 71 -0.53 -3.45 9.67
CA MET A 71 0.53 -4.33 9.17
C MET A 71 1.33 -4.93 10.33
N LYS A 72 1.77 -4.11 11.29
CA LYS A 72 2.45 -4.62 12.50
C LYS A 72 1.58 -5.61 13.28
N ARG A 73 0.27 -5.40 13.35
CA ARG A 73 -0.64 -6.33 14.04
C ARG A 73 -0.79 -7.65 13.31
N VAL A 74 -0.95 -7.60 11.99
CA VAL A 74 -1.06 -8.79 11.14
C VAL A 74 0.26 -9.58 11.13
N GLU A 75 1.41 -8.90 11.06
CA GLU A 75 2.74 -9.54 11.18
C GLU A 75 2.93 -10.23 12.54
N MET A 76 2.34 -9.71 13.61
CA MET A 76 2.33 -10.37 14.92
C MET A 76 1.42 -11.62 14.96
N ASP A 77 0.40 -11.70 14.11
CA ASP A 77 -0.42 -12.92 13.94
C ASP A 77 0.31 -14.01 13.10
N ASP A 78 1.35 -13.63 12.33
CA ASP A 78 2.24 -14.55 11.59
C ASP A 78 3.42 -15.10 12.44
N ILE A 79 3.49 -14.81 13.75
CA ILE A 79 4.27 -15.61 14.71
C ILE A 79 3.44 -16.85 15.10
N SER A 80 3.09 -17.66 14.11
CA SER A 80 2.90 -19.08 14.30
C SER A 80 3.91 -19.78 13.40
N PRO A 81 5.12 -20.09 13.91
CA PRO A 81 6.00 -20.97 13.17
C PRO A 81 5.33 -22.34 13.19
N ILE A 82 5.05 -22.89 12.00
CA ILE A 82 4.62 -24.29 11.78
C ILE A 82 3.12 -24.53 12.02
N GLY A 83 2.38 -24.65 10.92
CA GLY A 83 1.29 -25.63 10.78
C GLY A 83 -0.06 -25.30 11.40
N VAL A 84 -0.90 -24.56 10.68
CA VAL A 84 -2.36 -24.73 10.81
C VAL A 84 -2.74 -26.07 10.17
N SER A 85 -2.68 -27.15 10.94
CA SER A 85 -3.69 -28.20 10.84
C SER A 85 -4.80 -27.87 11.82
N ARG A 86 -5.86 -27.30 11.29
CA ARG A 86 -7.12 -27.10 12.00
C ARG A 86 -7.98 -28.35 11.80
N ALA A 87 -8.21 -29.12 12.86
CA ALA A 87 -9.35 -30.04 12.98
C ALA A 87 -9.50 -30.52 14.43
N PRO A 88 -10.72 -30.93 14.81
CA PRO A 88 -11.86 -30.09 15.17
C PRO A 88 -11.78 -29.51 16.59
#